data_AF-A0A1E5C387-F1
#
_entry.id   AF-A0A1E5C387-F1
#
_cell.length_a   1.000
_cell.length_b   1.000
_cell.length_c   1.000
_cell.angle_alpha   90.00
_cell.angle_beta   90.00
_cell.angle_gamma   90.00
#
_symmetry.space_group_name_H-M   'P 1'
#
loop_
_entity.id
_entity.type
_entity.pdbx_description
1 polymer ?
#
loop_
_entity_poly.entity_id
_entity_poly.type
_entity_poly.pdbx_seq_one_letter_code
_entity_poly.pdbx_strand_id
1 'polypeptide(L)' 'MIYWTEIEEPYKGFTIYIDENPDAYRGGFEFCISNGTTILEQGLTADLESAFSTAQKWVDDYLIIPQFD' A
#
# COMPACT_ATOMS: atom_id res chain seq x y z
N MET A 1 -23.59 8.49 6.90
CA MET A 1 -22.15 8.72 7.12
C MET A 1 -21.43 7.66 6.31
N ILE A 2 -20.65 8.05 5.32
CA ILE A 2 -19.74 7.14 4.62
C ILE A 2 -18.46 7.17 5.47
N TYR A 3 -18.07 6.02 6.02
CA TYR A 3 -16.82 5.88 6.75
C TYR A 3 -15.77 5.47 5.73
N TRP A 4 -14.99 6.45 5.28
CA TRP A 4 -13.78 6.18 4.50
C TRP A 4 -12.82 5.38 5.36
N THR A 5 -12.42 4.20 4.89
CA THR A 5 -11.46 3.37 5.62
C THR A 5 -10.05 3.75 5.17
N GLU A 6 -9.46 4.72 5.88
CA GLU A 6 -8.05 5.06 5.73
C GLU A 6 -7.23 4.27 6.76
N ILE A 7 -6.18 3.58 6.31
CA ILE A 7 -5.25 2.83 7.15
C ILE A 7 -3.83 3.28 6.87
N GLU A 8 -3.08 3.53 7.93
CA GLU A 8 -1.64 3.80 7.90
C GLU A 8 -0.94 2.82 8.83
N GLU A 9 -0.07 1.97 8.29
CA GLU A 9 0.63 0.94 9.05
C GLU A 9 2.13 0.94 8.75
N PRO A 10 3.00 1.04 9.78
CA PRO A 10 4.43 0.88 9.60
C PRO A 10 4.80 -0.60 9.38
N TYR A 11 5.60 -0.90 8.36
CA TYR A 11 6.06 -2.25 8.03
C TYR A 11 7.53 -2.27 7.59
N LYS A 12 8.39 -2.96 8.36
CA LYS A 12 9.84 -3.16 8.08
C LYS A 12 10.62 -1.88 7.70
N GLY A 13 10.28 -0.75 8.32
CA GLY A 13 10.94 0.55 8.06
C GLY A 13 10.31 1.37 6.94
N PHE A 14 9.22 0.88 6.34
CA PHE A 14 8.36 1.58 5.40
C PHE A 14 7.02 1.91 6.06
N THR A 15 6.25 2.79 5.43
CA THR A 15 4.85 3.04 5.80
C THR A 15 3.95 2.60 4.65
N ILE A 16 2.98 1.76 4.96
CA ILE A 16 1.93 1.31 4.04
C ILE A 16 0.68 2.15 4.32
N TYR A 17 0.21 2.87 3.32
CA TYR A 17 -1.06 3.59 3.32
C TYR A 17 -2.06 2.81 2.49
N ILE A 18 -3.27 2.62 3.01
CA ILE A 18 -4.38 2.03 2.26
C ILE A 18 -5.61 2.91 2.42
N ASP A 19 -6.23 3.29 1.31
CA ASP A 19 -7.46 4.06 1.28
C ASP A 19 -8.52 3.32 0.46
N GLU A 20 -9.78 3.45 0.85
CA GLU A 20 -10.91 2.92 0.08
C GLU A 20 -11.10 3.81 -1.15
N ASN A 21 -10.90 3.24 -2.34
CA ASN A 21 -11.15 3.97 -3.58
C ASN A 21 -12.65 3.96 -3.89
N PRO A 22 -13.35 5.13 -3.83
CA PRO A 22 -14.78 5.20 -4.02
C PRO A 22 -15.25 5.17 -5.46
N ASP A 23 -14.34 5.03 -6.42
CA ASP A 23 -14.72 5.10 -7.83
C ASP A 23 -15.89 4.14 -8.12
N ALA A 24 -17.03 4.74 -8.48
CA ALA A 24 -18.34 4.11 -8.59
C ALA A 24 -18.42 3.01 -9.66
N TYR A 25 -17.37 2.85 -10.49
CA TYR A 25 -17.31 1.83 -11.53
C TYR A 25 -16.69 0.50 -11.11
N ARG A 26 -15.75 0.49 -10.16
CA ARG A 26 -15.00 -0.72 -9.79
C ARG A 26 -14.75 -0.88 -8.29
N GLY A 27 -14.86 0.19 -7.50
CA GLY A 27 -14.48 0.19 -6.08
C GLY A 27 -13.05 -0.30 -5.85
N GLY A 28 -12.76 -0.66 -4.61
CA GLY A 28 -11.51 -1.31 -4.22
C GLY A 28 -10.71 -0.48 -3.23
N PHE A 29 -9.43 -0.83 -3.10
CA PHE A 29 -8.51 -0.21 -2.16
C PHE A 29 -7.26 0.24 -2.90
N GLU A 30 -6.91 1.51 -2.73
CA GLU A 30 -5.62 2.03 -3.16
C GLU A 30 -4.60 1.77 -2.07
N PHE A 31 -3.44 1.22 -2.42
CA PHE A 31 -2.31 1.09 -1.51
C PHE A 31 -1.14 1.93 -2.00
N CYS A 32 -0.33 2.41 -1.06
CA CYS A 32 0.88 3.18 -1.30
C CYS A 32 1.95 2.80 -0.28
N ILE A 33 3.20 2.63 -0.73
CA ILE A 33 4.35 2.29 0.11
C ILE A 33 5.32 3.47 0.09
N SER A 34 5.67 3.97 1.27
CA SER A 34 6.56 5.11 1.46
C SER A 34 7.75 4.73 2.34
N ASN A 35 8.93 5.31 2.07
CA ASN A 35 10.10 5.24 2.97
C ASN A 35 10.18 6.45 3.93
N GLY A 36 9.11 7.23 4.05
CA GLY A 36 9.06 8.46 4.84
C GLY A 36 9.53 9.72 4.10
N THR A 37 10.13 9.57 2.92
CA THR A 37 10.53 10.72 2.06
C THR A 37 9.88 10.69 0.69
N THR A 38 9.68 9.50 0.13
CA THR A 38 9.15 9.29 -1.21
C THR A 38 8.23 8.09 -1.24
N ILE A 39 7.22 8.14 -2.11
CA ILE A 39 6.43 6.98 -2.49
C ILE A 39 7.29 6.12 -3.40
N LEU A 40 7.40 4.84 -3.05
CA LEU A 40 8.18 3.85 -3.79
C LEU A 40 7.31 3.02 -4.73
N GLU A 41 6.09 2.68 -4.31
CA GLU A 41 5.15 1.88 -5.08
C GLU A 41 3.71 2.24 -4.70
N GLN A 42 2.79 2.14 -5.66
CA GLN A 42 1.36 2.34 -5.42
C GLN A 42 0.52 1.50 -6.39
N GLY A 43 -0.70 1.14 -5.97
CA GLY A 43 -1.58 0.34 -6.81
C GLY A 43 -3.01 0.25 -6.29
N LEU A 44 -3.83 -0.48 -7.05
CA LEU A 44 -5.24 -0.73 -6.73
C LEU A 44 -5.49 -2.23 -6.59
N THR A 45 -6.22 -2.61 -5.55
CA THR A 45 -6.68 -3.99 -5.32
C THR A 45 -8.18 -4.04 -5.12
N ALA A 46 -8.75 -5.24 -5.25
CA ALA A 46 -10.19 -5.45 -5.10
C ALA A 46 -10.67 -5.35 -3.64
N ASP A 47 -9.80 -5.69 -2.69
CA ASP A 47 -10.11 -5.77 -1.26
C ASP A 47 -8.88 -5.38 -0.41
N LEU A 48 -9.15 -5.10 0.87
CA LEU A 48 -8.17 -4.63 1.85
C LEU A 48 -7.07 -5.65 2.13
N GLU A 49 -7.41 -6.94 2.22
CA GLU A 49 -6.44 -8.00 2.51
C GLU A 49 -5.45 -8.12 1.34
N SER A 50 -5.95 -8.07 0.11
CA SER A 50 -5.14 -8.01 -1.10
C SER A 50 -4.23 -6.79 -1.13
N ALA A 51 -4.71 -5.62 -0.67
CA ALA A 51 -3.92 -4.38 -0.59
C ALA A 51 -2.71 -4.57 0.34
N PHE A 52 -2.95 -5.07 1.56
CA PHE A 52 -1.91 -5.36 2.54
C PHE A 52 -0.94 -6.43 2.04
N SER A 53 -1.45 -7.56 1.55
CA SER A 53 -0.61 -8.66 1.09
C SER A 53 0.30 -8.24 -0.07
N THR A 54 -0.22 -7.45 -1.00
CA THR A 54 0.55 -6.92 -2.13
C THR A 54 1.63 -5.95 -1.65
N ALA A 55 1.27 -5.02 -0.77
CA ALA A 55 2.21 -4.03 -0.24
C ALA A 55 3.33 -4.68 0.58
N GLN A 56 3.00 -5.59 1.49
CA GLN A 56 3.99 -6.32 2.30
C GLN A 56 4.91 -7.18 1.43
N LYS A 57 4.37 -7.87 0.43
CA LYS A 57 5.17 -8.66 -0.50
C LYS A 57 6.15 -7.79 -1.27
N TRP A 58 5.71 -6.63 -1.75
CA TRP A 58 6.61 -5.70 -2.44
C TRP A 58 7.74 -5.23 -1.52
N VAL A 59 7.45 -4.89 -0.27
CA VAL A 59 8.48 -4.51 0.72
C VAL A 59 9.47 -5.64 0.94
N ASP A 60 8.98 -6.87 1.05
CA ASP A 60 9.82 -8.05 1.24
C ASP A 60 10.74 -8.28 0.05
N ASP A 61 10.22 -8.20 -1.16
CA ASP A 61 10.99 -8.32 -2.39
C ASP A 61 12.02 -7.18 -2.50
N TYR A 62 11.63 -5.94 -2.16
CA TYR A 62 12.52 -4.77 -2.18
C TYR A 62 13.70 -4.89 -1.21
N LEU A 63 13.50 -5.52 -0.05
CA LEU A 63 14.56 -5.75 0.94
C LEU A 63 15.52 -6.88 0.56
N ILE A 64 15.09 -7.81 -0.32
CA ILE A 64 15.94 -8.90 -0.81
C ILE A 64 16.86 -8.43 -1.94
N ILE A 65 16.44 -7.41 -2.70
CA ILE A 65 17.23 -6.87 -3.80
C ILE A 65 18.37 -6.01 -3.22
N PRO A 66 19.65 -6.34 -3.50
CA PRO A 66 20.75 -5.47 -3.09
C PRO A 66 20.60 -4.11 -3.78
N GLN A 67 20.35 -3.08 -2.97
CA GLN A 67 20.44 -1.69 -3.38
C GLN A 67 21.92 -1.41 -3.63
N PHE A 68 22.35 -1.47 -4.90
CA PHE A 68 23.69 -1.02 -5.25
C PHE A 68 23.68 0.52 -5.23
N ASP A 69 24.28 1.09 -4.19
CA ASP A 69 24.70 2.51 -4.13
C ASP A 69 25.77 2.81 -5.21
#